data_AF-A0A524AWL7-F1
#
_entry.id   AF-A0A524AWL7-F1
#
_cell.length_a   1.000
_cell.length_b   1.000
_cell.length_c   1.000
_cell.angle_alpha   90.00
_cell.angle_beta   90.00
_cell.angle_gamma   90.00
#
_symmetry.space_group_name_H-M   'P 1'
#
loop_
_entity.id
_entity.type
_entity.pdbx_description
1 polymer ?
#
loop_
_entity_poly.entity_id
_entity_poly.type
_entity_poly.pdbx_seq_one_letter_code
_entity_poly.pdbx_strand_id
1 'polypeptide(L)' 'MQPPIRKTTFIVRLWADGDPADESSWRGIAERVGTERQCRFEELDVLLNWIRHEIVIVQEQNNLPPGQFQA' A
#
# COMPACT_ATOMS: atom_id res chain seq x y z
N MET A 1 -14.38 -23.11 15.14
CA MET A 1 -14.58 -21.65 15.08
C MET A 1 -13.64 -21.12 14.00
N GLN A 2 -14.16 -20.45 12.99
CA GLN A 2 -13.34 -19.87 11.91
C GLN A 2 -12.67 -18.60 12.44
N PRO A 3 -11.35 -18.39 12.25
CA PRO A 3 -10.71 -17.17 12.70
C PRO A 3 -11.33 -15.95 12.01
N PRO A 4 -11.47 -14.81 12.69
CA PRO A 4 -12.02 -13.60 12.08
C PRO A 4 -11.15 -13.16 10.90
N ILE A 5 -11.77 -12.88 9.75
CA ILE A 5 -11.08 -12.31 8.59
C ILE A 5 -10.62 -10.90 8.98
N ARG A 6 -9.31 -10.71 9.13
CA ARG A 6 -8.71 -9.39 9.38
C ARG A 6 -8.43 -8.73 8.03
N LYS A 7 -9.03 -7.56 7.79
CA LYS A 7 -8.83 -6.77 6.57
C LYS A 7 -8.01 -5.52 6.90
N THR A 8 -7.07 -5.18 6.03
CA THR A 8 -6.42 -3.87 6.03
C THR A 8 -6.83 -3.15 4.75
N THR A 9 -7.19 -1.88 4.87
CA THR A 9 -7.63 -1.05 3.75
C THR A 9 -6.62 0.07 3.52
N PHE A 10 -6.25 0.25 2.26
CA PHE A 10 -5.44 1.37 1.79
C PHE A 10 -6.27 2.23 0.85
N ILE A 11 -6.15 3.55 0.95
CA ILE A 11 -6.70 4.49 -0.01
C ILE A 11 -5.53 5.10 -0.76
N VAL A 12 -5.53 4.98 -2.09
CA VAL A 12 -4.50 5.55 -2.96
C VAL A 12 -5.16 6.57 -3.87
N ARG A 13 -4.69 7.82 -3.81
CA ARG A 13 -5.05 8.90 -4.74
C ARG A 13 -3.89 9.11 -5.68
N LEU A 14 -4.11 8.83 -6.97
CA LEU A 14 -3.15 8.94 -8.06
C LEU A 14 -3.58 10.06 -8.99
N TRP A 15 -2.63 10.85 -9.47
CA TRP A 15 -2.83 11.76 -10.59
C TRP A 15 -1.59 11.74 -11.47
N ALA A 16 -1.81 12.02 -12.76
CA ALA A 16 -0.75 12.16 -13.73
C ALA A 16 -0.76 13.58 -14.27
N ASP A 17 0.40 14.23 -14.25
CA ASP A 17 0.58 15.56 -14.84
C ASP A 17 1.44 15.42 -16.08
N GLY A 18 0.83 14.99 -17.18
CA GLY A 18 1.53 14.68 -18.43
C GLY A 18 0.91 13.50 -19.17
N ASP A 19 1.76 12.74 -19.85
CA ASP A 19 1.36 11.52 -20.54
C ASP A 19 1.17 10.39 -19.51
N PRO A 20 -0.02 9.77 -19.40
CA PRO A 20 -0.23 8.61 -18.54
C PRO A 20 0.66 7.40 -18.88
N ALA A 21 1.22 7.34 -20.10
CA ALA A 21 2.16 6.32 -20.52
C ALA A 21 3.59 6.53 -19.96
N ASP A 22 3.90 7.72 -19.43
CA ASP A 22 5.18 8.02 -18.79
C ASP A 22 5.11 7.70 -17.30
N GLU A 23 5.91 6.73 -16.86
CA GLU A 23 5.97 6.26 -15.47
C GLU A 23 6.36 7.38 -14.49
N SER A 24 7.12 8.37 -14.94
CA SER A 24 7.53 9.54 -14.14
C SER A 24 6.47 10.63 -14.04
N SER A 25 5.39 10.53 -14.81
CA SER A 25 4.27 11.48 -14.75
C SER A 25 3.31 11.21 -13.58
N TRP A 26 3.44 10.05 -12.91
CA TRP A 26 2.53 9.60 -11.85
C TRP A 26 2.97 10.03 -10.46
N ARG A 27 2.08 10.73 -9.76
CA ARG A 27 2.29 11.15 -8.37
C ARG A 27 1.03 11.00 -7.56
N GLY A 28 1.16 11.00 -6.24
CA GLY A 28 0.01 10.76 -5.42
C GLY A 28 0.24 10.70 -3.92
N ILE A 29 -0.81 10.27 -3.24
CA ILE A 29 -0.84 10.04 -1.80
C ILE A 29 -1.52 8.70 -1.53
N ALA A 30 -0.86 7.86 -0.73
CA ALA A 30 -1.43 6.64 -0.18
C ALA A 30 -1.56 6.75 1.34
N GLU A 31 -2.66 6.25 1.89
CA GLU A 31 -2.91 6.22 3.33
C GLU A 31 -3.45 4.86 3.77
N ARG A 32 -3.05 4.42 4.96
CA ARG A 32 -3.62 3.22 5.59
C ARG A 32 -4.74 3.65 6.52
N VAL A 33 -5.96 3.17 6.24
CA VAL A 33 -7.16 3.52 7.00
C VAL A 33 -7.01 3.09 8.46
N GLY A 34 -7.36 3.99 9.38
CA GLY A 34 -7.25 3.75 10.82
C GLY A 34 -5.86 3.97 11.41
N THR A 35 -4.94 4.59 10.66
CA THR A 35 -3.60 4.97 11.13
C THR A 35 -3.26 6.39 10.67
N GLU A 36 -2.26 7.02 11.28
CA GLU A 36 -1.69 8.30 10.82
C GLU A 36 -0.63 8.11 9.71
N ARG A 37 -0.48 6.89 9.17
CA ARG A 37 0.54 6.56 8.18
C ARG A 37 0.08 6.94 6.78
N GLN A 38 0.83 7.85 6.18
CA GLN A 38 0.63 8.34 4.83
C GLN A 38 1.97 8.35 4.07
N CYS A 39 1.92 8.07 2.77
CA CYS A 39 3.04 8.19 1.86
C CYS A 39 2.67 9.11 0.70
N ARG A 40 3.47 10.15 0.49
CA ARG A 40 3.44 10.93 -0.75
C ARG A 40 4.50 10.35 -1.68
N PHE A 41 4.17 10.18 -2.95
CA PHE A 41 5.08 9.60 -3.94
C PHE A 41 5.06 10.41 -5.23
N GLU A 42 6.23 10.50 -5.86
CA GLU A 42 6.42 11.13 -7.18
C GLU A 42 6.70 10.09 -8.28
N GLU A 43 6.85 8.82 -7.90
CA GLU A 43 7.05 7.68 -8.78
C GLU A 43 6.25 6.48 -8.24
N LEU A 44 5.71 5.64 -9.14
CA LEU A 44 4.93 4.46 -8.75
C LEU A 44 5.75 3.46 -7.92
N ASP A 45 7.05 3.36 -8.15
CA ASP A 45 7.91 2.44 -7.39
C ASP A 45 7.99 2.81 -5.90
N VAL A 46 7.95 4.10 -5.58
CA VAL A 46 7.90 4.58 -4.19
C VAL A 46 6.60 4.11 -3.52
N LEU A 47 5.46 4.20 -4.23
CA LEU A 47 4.17 3.68 -3.75
C LEU A 47 4.23 2.16 -3.52
N LEU A 48 4.73 1.40 -4.49
CA LEU A 48 4.79 -0.06 -4.41
C LEU A 48 5.66 -0.53 -3.25
N ASN A 49 6.81 0.11 -3.04
CA ASN A 49 7.71 -0.19 -1.93
C ASN A 49 7.05 0.15 -0.58
N TRP A 50 6.33 1.27 -0.50
CA TRP A 50 5.58 1.62 0.71
C TRP A 50 4.47 0.62 1.02
N ILE A 51 3.66 0.20 0.02
CA ILE A 51 2.61 -0.82 0.21
C ILE A 51 3.21 -2.14 0.70
N ARG A 52 4.32 -2.60 0.08
CA ARG A 52 5.02 -3.82 0.51
C ARG A 52 5.47 -3.73 1.97
N HIS A 53 6.02 -2.58 2.36
CA HIS A 53 6.43 -2.33 3.74
C HIS A 53 5.25 -2.34 4.72
N GLU A 54 4.13 -1.69 4.39
CA GLU A 54 2.92 -1.72 5.23
C GLU A 54 2.34 -3.13 5.37
N ILE A 55 2.39 -3.95 4.31
CA ILE A 55 1.96 -5.36 4.38
C ILE A 55 2.80 -6.15 5.37
N VAL A 56 4.13 -5.97 5.38
CA VAL A 56 5.02 -6.63 6.36
C VAL A 56 4.65 -6.22 7.79
N ILE A 57 4.42 -4.94 8.04
CA ILE A 57 4.03 -4.44 9.37
C ILE A 57 2.68 -4.99 9.79
N VAL A 58 1.71 -5.09 8.88
CA VAL A 58 0.43 -5.74 9.15
C VAL A 58 0.65 -7.22 9.51
N GLN A 59 1.52 -7.93 8.79
CA GLN A 59 1.81 -9.34 9.09
C GLN A 59 2.42 -9.51 10.47
N GLU A 60 3.42 -8.70 10.82
CA GLU A 60 4.08 -8.69 12.13
C GLU A 60 3.08 -8.39 13.26
N GLN A 61 2.26 -7.34 13.12
CA GLN A 61 1.24 -6.97 14.11
C GLN A 61 0.20 -8.06 14.34
N ASN A 62 -0.03 -8.93 13.35
CA ASN A 62 -1.04 -9.97 13.39
C ASN A 62 -0.45 -11.38 13.60
N ASN A 63 0.87 -11.52 13.82
CA ASN A 63 1.58 -12.80 13.88
C ASN A 63 1.25 -13.73 12.69
N LEU A 64 1.09 -13.14 11.50
CA LEU A 64 0.80 -13.91 10.29
C LEU A 64 2.11 -14.49 9.72
N PRO A 65 2.15 -15.77 9.32
CA PRO A 65 3.34 -16.35 8.72
C PRO A 65 3.65 -15.67 7.37
N PRO A 66 4.93 -15.42 7.06
CA PRO A 66 5.34 -14.85 5.78
C PRO A 66 4.91 -15.76 4.63
N GLY A 67 4.22 -15.20 3.61
CA GLY A 67 3.85 -15.92 2.37
C GLY A 67 2.35 -16.10 2.09
N GLN A 68 1.43 -15.61 2.93
CA GLN A 68 -0.02 -15.76 2.67
C GLN A 68 -0.62 -14.79 1.62
N PHE A 69 0.17 -13.85 1.09
CA PHE A 69 -0.24 -12.92 0.05
C PHE A 69 0.53 -13.19 -1.25
N GLN A 70 0.46 -14.43 -1.76
CA GLN A 70 0.72 -14.68 -3.18
C GLN A 70 -0.63 -14.70 -3.88
N ALA A 71 -0.82 -13.72 -4.77
CA ALA A 71 -2.01 -13.58 -5.62
C ALA A 71 -2.13 -14.75 -6.60
#